data_AF-A0A8X6KU93-F1
#
_entry.id   AF-A0A8X6KU93-F1
#
_cell.length_a   1.000
_cell.length_b   1.000
_cell.length_c   1.000
_cell.angle_alpha   90.00
_cell.angle_beta   90.00
_cell.angle_gamma   90.00
#
_symmetry.space_group_name_H-M   'P 1'
#
loop_
_entity.id
_entity.type
_entity.pdbx_description
1 polymer ?
#
loop_
_entity_poly.entity_id
_entity_poly.type
_entity_poly.pdbx_seq_one_letter_code
_entity_poly.pdbx_strand_id
1 'polypeptide(L)'
;MSSIKTLNRKRGNILAQLTKLSSKPLDNPSEFELRTTLDLLYDIKEKFKDIKQAYFEIDNDKEFKDVEPILNKIDEDIQDFQVSGKLLLYKFTEVDNFKHNNSSEHANNVRLPEIPLP
;
A
#
# COMPACT_ATOMS: atom_id res chain seq x y z
N MET A 1 -29.32 9.77 -1.98
CA MET A 1 -28.51 9.22 -3.10
C MET A 1 -27.65 10.33 -3.70
N SER A 2 -26.37 10.08 -3.94
CA SER A 2 -25.48 11.03 -4.64
C SER A 2 -25.80 11.01 -6.14
N SER A 3 -25.85 12.16 -6.81
CA SER A 3 -26.05 12.19 -8.27
C SER A 3 -24.86 11.54 -9.00
N ILE A 4 -25.11 10.96 -10.17
CA ILE A 4 -24.04 10.35 -10.98
C ILE A 4 -22.97 11.37 -11.38
N LYS A 5 -23.35 12.63 -11.61
CA LYS A 5 -22.41 13.74 -11.86
C LYS A 5 -21.48 13.97 -10.67
N THR A 6 -22.00 13.92 -9.45
CA THR A 6 -21.23 14.04 -8.22
C THR A 6 -20.26 12.87 -8.06
N LEU A 7 -20.71 11.64 -8.32
CA LEU A 7 -19.89 10.44 -8.24
C LEU A 7 -18.78 10.43 -9.31
N ASN A 8 -19.07 10.88 -10.53
CA ASN A 8 -18.09 11.02 -11.60
C ASN A 8 -16.99 12.02 -11.21
N ARG A 9 -17.36 13.14 -10.59
CA ARG A 9 -16.37 14.12 -10.07
C ARG A 9 -15.50 13.53 -8.96
N LYS A 10 -16.12 12.80 -8.01
CA LYS A 10 -15.39 12.13 -6.92
C LYS A 10 -14.42 11.08 -7.47
N ARG A 11 -14.87 10.23 -8.41
CA ARG A 11 -14.02 9.25 -9.13
C ARG A 11 -12.85 9.92 -9.84
N GLY A 12 -13.11 11.02 -10.56
CA GLY A 12 -12.05 11.79 -11.23
C GLY A 12 -10.98 12.31 -10.27
N ASN A 13 -11.37 12.73 -9.06
CA ASN A 13 -10.41 13.14 -8.04
C ASN A 13 -9.57 11.97 -7.52
N ILE A 14 -10.17 10.79 -7.31
CA ILE A 14 -9.43 9.57 -6.94
C ILE A 14 -8.43 9.19 -8.02
N LEU A 15 -8.85 9.21 -9.29
CA LEU A 15 -7.95 8.96 -10.43
C LEU A 15 -6.77 9.93 -10.44
N ALA A 16 -7.01 11.23 -10.27
CA ALA A 16 -5.94 12.23 -10.25
C ALA A 16 -4.94 12.00 -9.10
N GLN A 17 -5.44 11.62 -7.90
CA GLN A 17 -4.58 11.28 -6.76
C GLN A 17 -3.75 10.02 -7.03
N LEU A 18 -4.36 8.98 -7.60
CA LEU A 18 -3.68 7.73 -7.92
C LEU A 18 -2.62 7.93 -9.01
N THR A 19 -2.94 8.68 -10.06
CA THR A 19 -1.97 9.05 -11.12
C THR A 19 -0.79 9.85 -10.54
N LYS A 20 -1.05 10.78 -9.62
CA LYS A 20 0.02 11.55 -8.97
C LYS A 20 0.93 10.63 -8.15
N LEU A 21 0.35 9.69 -7.40
CA LEU A 21 1.11 8.68 -6.66
C LEU A 21 1.95 7.80 -7.57
N SER A 22 1.37 7.29 -8.66
CA SER A 22 2.06 6.39 -9.60
C SER A 22 3.12 7.10 -10.45
N SER A 23 2.97 8.40 -10.69
CA SER A 23 3.95 9.21 -11.42
C SER A 23 5.18 9.58 -10.59
N LYS A 24 5.12 9.44 -9.26
CA LYS A 24 6.25 9.78 -8.40
C LYS A 24 7.31 8.67 -8.56
N PRO A 25 8.51 8.97 -9.09
CA PRO A 25 9.56 7.98 -9.16
C PRO A 25 9.97 7.60 -7.73
N LEU A 26 9.81 6.31 -7.40
CA LEU A 26 10.37 5.72 -6.18
C LEU A 26 11.75 5.12 -6.52
N ASP A 27 12.67 5.94 -7.02
CA ASP A 27 14.04 5.51 -7.25
C ASP A 27 14.76 5.47 -5.89
N ASN A 28 14.90 4.27 -5.31
CA ASN A 28 15.43 4.05 -3.95
C ASN A 28 14.67 4.84 -2.87
N PRO A 29 13.37 4.58 -2.68
CA PRO A 29 12.57 5.33 -1.72
C PRO A 29 13.03 4.99 -0.30
N SER A 30 13.00 5.96 0.61
CA SER A 30 13.20 5.65 2.02
C SER A 30 12.02 4.84 2.58
N GLU A 31 12.27 4.11 3.68
CA GLU A 31 11.20 3.38 4.38
C GLU A 31 10.05 4.32 4.79
N PHE A 32 10.39 5.53 5.26
CA PHE A 32 9.41 6.54 5.65
C PHE A 32 8.55 7.01 4.47
N GLU A 33 9.15 7.21 3.29
CA GLU A 33 8.40 7.59 2.09
C GLU A 33 7.48 6.48 1.60
N LEU A 34 7.92 5.22 1.66
CA LEU A 34 7.09 4.06 1.35
C LEU A 34 5.89 3.95 2.30
N ARG A 35 6.11 4.09 3.62
CA ARG A 35 5.04 4.07 4.63
C ARG A 35 4.03 5.20 4.39
N THR A 36 4.50 6.42 4.21
CA THR A 36 3.63 7.58 3.92
C THR A 36 2.82 7.37 2.64
N THR A 37 3.42 6.75 1.62
CA THR A 37 2.76 6.45 0.35
C THR A 37 1.68 5.38 0.52
N LEU A 38 1.96 4.33 1.30
CA LEU A 38 0.99 3.29 1.63
C LEU A 38 -0.17 3.81 2.47
N ASP A 39 0.08 4.71 3.42
CA ASP A 39 -0.96 5.35 4.23
C ASP A 39 -1.89 6.21 3.35
N LEU A 40 -1.33 7.02 2.45
CA LEU A 40 -2.15 7.79 1.51
C LEU A 40 -2.96 6.89 0.58
N LEU A 41 -2.38 5.77 0.14
CA LEU A 41 -3.10 4.80 -0.69
C LEU A 41 -4.22 4.10 0.08
N TYR A 42 -4.05 3.85 1.38
CA TYR A 42 -5.10 3.34 2.24
C TYR A 42 -6.29 4.30 2.31
N ASP A 43 -6.04 5.59 2.51
CA ASP A 43 -7.09 6.62 2.51
C ASP A 43 -7.81 6.73 1.16
N ILE A 44 -7.07 6.59 0.05
CA ILE A 44 -7.63 6.55 -1.30
C ILE A 44 -8.55 5.35 -1.46
N LYS A 45 -8.12 4.17 -0.99
CA LYS A 45 -8.89 2.92 -1.06
C LYS A 45 -10.22 3.02 -0.31
N GLU A 46 -10.20 3.54 0.93
CA GLU A 46 -11.42 3.69 1.72
C GLU A 46 -12.42 4.64 1.04
N LYS A 47 -11.94 5.80 0.57
CA LYS A 47 -12.78 6.75 -0.19
C LYS A 47 -13.31 6.14 -1.48
N PHE A 48 -12.50 5.33 -2.16
CA PHE A 48 -12.89 4.68 -3.40
C PHE A 48 -13.96 3.60 -3.16
N LYS A 49 -13.86 2.84 -2.07
CA LYS A 49 -14.86 1.85 -1.66
C LYS A 49 -16.24 2.49 -1.49
N ASP A 50 -16.31 3.62 -0.79
CA ASP A 50 -17.56 4.37 -0.60
C ASP A 50 -18.15 4.85 -1.94
N ILE A 51 -17.29 5.33 -2.85
CA ILE A 51 -17.70 5.77 -4.19
C ILE A 51 -18.22 4.59 -5.01
N LYS A 52 -17.49 3.47 -5.01
CA LYS A 52 -17.84 2.24 -5.73
C LYS A 52 -19.19 1.71 -5.26
N GLN A 53 -19.40 1.61 -3.94
CA GLN A 53 -20.70 1.24 -3.37
C GLN A 53 -21.82 2.19 -3.81
N ALA A 54 -21.58 3.50 -3.77
CA ALA A 54 -22.58 4.48 -4.20
C ALA A 54 -22.93 4.39 -5.70
N TYR A 55 -22.06 3.85 -6.55
CA TYR A 55 -22.40 3.53 -7.95
C TYR A 55 -23.30 2.30 -8.06
N PHE A 56 -23.06 1.25 -7.24
CA PHE A 56 -23.90 0.04 -7.21
C PHE A 56 -25.33 0.31 -6.72
N GLU A 57 -25.54 1.39 -5.97
CA GLU A 57 -26.86 1.81 -5.50
C GLU A 57 -27.65 2.63 -6.54
N ILE A 58 -27.07 2.93 -7.71
CA ILE A 58 -27.77 3.64 -8.79
C ILE A 58 -28.64 2.66 -9.56
N ASP A 59 -29.95 2.89 -9.54
CA ASP A 59 -30.99 2.08 -10.22
C ASP A 59 -31.02 2.28 -11.76
N ASN A 60 -29.88 2.65 -12.37
CA ASN A 60 -29.74 2.91 -13.80
C ASN A 60 -28.66 2.02 -14.42
N ASP A 61 -29.09 0.84 -14.88
CA ASP A 61 -28.24 -0.21 -15.46
C ASP A 61 -27.34 0.26 -16.61
N LYS A 62 -27.78 1.24 -17.42
CA LYS A 62 -27.00 1.65 -18.59
C LYS A 62 -25.77 2.47 -18.19
N GLU A 63 -25.95 3.48 -17.35
CA GLU A 63 -24.82 4.29 -16.87
C GLU A 63 -23.91 3.51 -15.91
N PHE A 64 -24.47 2.55 -15.17
CA PHE A 64 -23.68 1.67 -14.31
C PHE A 64 -22.77 0.72 -15.13
N LYS A 65 -23.30 0.05 -16.17
CA LYS A 65 -22.53 -0.87 -17.03
C LYS A 65 -21.33 -0.20 -17.71
N ASP A 66 -21.46 1.07 -18.08
CA ASP A 66 -20.36 1.83 -18.69
C ASP A 66 -19.26 2.18 -17.67
N VAL A 67 -19.63 2.33 -16.38
CA VAL A 67 -18.72 2.78 -15.32
C VAL A 67 -18.10 1.62 -14.53
N GLU A 68 -18.80 0.50 -14.41
CA GLU A 68 -18.33 -0.71 -13.73
C GLU A 68 -16.91 -1.16 -14.14
N PRO A 69 -16.55 -1.30 -15.43
CA PRO A 69 -15.20 -1.72 -15.81
C PRO A 69 -14.13 -0.70 -15.37
N ILE A 70 -14.46 0.59 -15.36
CA ILE A 70 -13.56 1.66 -14.89
C ILE A 70 -13.36 1.54 -13.38
N LEU A 71 -14.42 1.26 -12.63
CA LEU A 71 -14.31 1.06 -11.18
C LEU A 71 -13.48 -0.18 -10.85
N ASN A 72 -13.64 -1.27 -11.58
CA ASN A 72 -12.83 -2.47 -11.38
C ASN A 72 -11.36 -2.21 -11.69
N LYS A 73 -11.06 -1.48 -12.77
CA LYS A 73 -9.68 -1.12 -13.09
C LYS A 73 -9.01 -0.26 -12.01
N ILE A 74 -9.73 0.72 -11.46
CA ILE A 74 -9.21 1.54 -10.35
C ILE A 74 -8.94 0.68 -9.10
N ASP A 75 -9.81 -0.29 -8.81
CA ASP A 75 -9.64 -1.21 -7.68
C ASP A 75 -8.39 -2.08 -7.85
N GLU A 76 -8.18 -2.64 -9.05
CA GLU A 76 -6.98 -3.40 -9.43
C GLU A 76 -5.72 -2.54 -9.27
N ASP A 77 -5.70 -1.33 -9.83
CA ASP A 77 -4.53 -0.44 -9.75
C ASP A 77 -4.18 -0.07 -8.30
N ILE A 78 -5.18 0.15 -7.45
CA ILE A 78 -4.98 0.37 -6.00
C ILE A 78 -4.35 -0.88 -5.36
N GLN A 79 -4.84 -2.08 -5.67
CA GLN A 79 -4.33 -3.32 -5.11
C GLN A 79 -2.89 -3.60 -5.55
N ASP A 80 -2.59 -3.44 -6.83
CA ASP A 80 -1.24 -3.62 -7.38
C ASP A 80 -0.24 -2.68 -6.72
N PHE A 81 -0.64 -1.42 -6.50
CA PHE A 81 0.21 -0.44 -5.84
C PHE A 81 0.41 -0.76 -4.35
N GLN A 82 -0.63 -1.25 -3.65
CA GLN A 82 -0.52 -1.70 -2.26
C GLN A 82 0.44 -2.90 -2.14
N VAL A 83 0.32 -3.90 -3.02
CA VAL A 83 1.18 -5.09 -3.03
C VAL A 83 2.63 -4.69 -3.31
N SER A 84 2.86 -3.87 -4.34
CA SER A 84 4.19 -3.42 -4.73
C SER A 84 4.88 -2.63 -3.61
N GLY A 85 4.17 -1.69 -2.98
CA GLY A 85 4.69 -0.90 -1.87
C GLY A 85 5.01 -1.76 -0.62
N LYS A 86 4.13 -2.70 -0.27
CA LYS A 86 4.36 -3.64 0.84
C LYS A 86 5.56 -4.55 0.59
N LEU A 87 5.73 -5.03 -0.64
CA LEU A 87 6.86 -5.85 -1.03
C LEU A 87 8.18 -5.08 -0.91
N LEU A 88 8.21 -3.82 -1.34
CA LEU A 88 9.37 -2.95 -1.16
C LEU A 88 9.68 -2.72 0.32
N LEU A 89 8.66 -2.45 1.15
CA LEU A 89 8.83 -2.27 2.58
C LEU A 89 9.37 -3.53 3.28
N TYR A 90 8.88 -4.71 2.87
CA TYR A 90 9.39 -5.99 3.39
C TYR A 90 10.89 -6.15 3.11
N LYS A 91 11.36 -5.81 1.91
CA LYS A 91 12.78 -5.85 1.55
C LYS A 91 13.64 -4.94 2.43
N PHE A 92 13.16 -3.75 2.81
CA PHE A 92 13.86 -2.90 3.79
C PHE A 92 14.02 -3.62 5.13
N THR A 93 12.95 -4.24 5.60
CA THR A 93 12.92 -4.95 6.88
C THR A 93 13.86 -6.17 6.88
N GLU A 94 13.95 -6.90 5.77
CA GLU A 94 14.90 -8.01 5.61
C GLU A 94 16.36 -7.52 5.60
N VAL A 95 16.67 -6.47 4.83
CA VAL A 95 18.04 -5.92 4.74
C VAL A 95 18.54 -5.44 6.11
N ASP A 96 17.67 -4.81 6.91
CA ASP A 96 18.02 -4.37 8.26
C ASP A 96 18.21 -5.56 9.22
N ASN A 97 17.37 -6.59 9.15
CA ASN A 97 17.54 -7.81 9.95
C ASN A 97 18.85 -8.56 9.60
N PHE A 98 19.24 -8.62 8.32
CA PHE A 98 20.52 -9.22 7.91
C PHE A 98 21.74 -8.39 8.37
N LYS A 99 21.66 -7.06 8.35
CA LYS A 99 22.75 -6.19 8.87
C LYS A 99 22.89 -6.25 10.39
N HIS A 100 21.77 -6.33 11.13
CA HIS A 100 21.79 -6.47 12.58
C HIS A 100 22.39 -7.81 13.01
N ASN A 101 22.05 -8.89 12.30
CA ASN A 101 22.58 -10.23 12.59
C ASN A 101 24.08 -10.38 12.27
N ASN A 102 24.59 -9.65 11.27
CA ASN A 102 26.00 -9.68 10.89
C ASN A 102 26.88 -8.66 11.63
N SER A 103 26.30 -7.72 12.39
CA SER A 103 27.07 -6.80 13.26
C SER A 103 27.18 -7.28 14.72
N SER A 104 26.60 -8.43 15.04
CA SER A 104 26.75 -9.12 16.33
C SER A 104 28.03 -9.97 16.40
N GLU A 105 29.13 -9.52 15.80
CA GLU A 105 30.47 -10.07 16.01
C GLU A 105 31.29 -9.18 16.96
N HIS A 106 30.75 -8.93 18.15
CA HIS A 106 31.60 -8.85 19.32
C HIS A 106 31.32 -10.07 20.19
N ALA A 107 32.16 -11.07 19.98
CA ALA A 107 32.30 -12.26 20.79
C ALA A 107 32.42 -11.87 22.27
N ASN A 108 31.29 -11.90 22.97
CA ASN A 108 31.32 -12.10 24.42
C ASN A 108 31.86 -13.50 24.62
N ASN A 109 33.14 -13.59 25.00
CA ASN A 109 33.75 -14.82 25.52
C ASN A 109 32.90 -15.30 26.70
N VAL A 110 31.92 -16.18 26.43
CA VAL A 110 31.19 -16.91 27.46
C VAL A 110 32.18 -17.91 28.04
N ARG A 111 32.89 -17.50 29.10
CA ARG A 111 33.64 -18.45 29.92
C ARG A 111 32.62 -19.43 30.54
N LEU A 112 32.71 -20.69 30.13
CA LEU A 112 32.01 -21.80 30.76
C LEU A 112 32.45 -21.87 32.24
N PRO A 113 31.53 -22.06 33.21
CA PRO A 113 31.90 -22.28 34.60
C PRO A 113 32.65 -23.62 34.71
N GLU A 114 33.82 -23.61 35.34
CA GLU A 114 34.57 -24.82 35.64
C GLU A 114 33.79 -25.66 36.67
N ILE A 115 33.40 -26.86 36.25
CA ILE A 115 32.76 -27.86 37.12
C ILE A 115 33.89 -28.62 37.83
N PRO A 116 33.94 -28.67 39.17
CA PRO A 116 34.94 -29.46 39.87
C PRO A 116 34.66 -30.96 39.65
N LEU A 117 35.69 -31.70 39.25
CA LEU A 117 35.64 -33.15 39.14
C LEU A 117 35.82 -33.81 40.52
N PRO A 118 35.17 -34.96 40.75
CA PRO A 118 35.27 -35.72 42.00
C PRO A 118 36.64 -36.35 42.24
#